data_AF-A0A849W6X9-F1
#
_entry.id   AF-A0A849W6X9-F1
#
_cell.length_a   1.000
_cell.length_b   1.000
_cell.length_c   1.000
_cell.angle_alpha   90.00
_cell.angle_beta   90.00
_cell.angle_gamma   90.00
#
_symmetry.space_group_name_H-M   'P 1'
#
loop_
_entity.id
_entity.type
_entity.pdbx_description
1 polymer ?
#
loop_
_entity_poly.entity_id
_entity_poly.type
_entity_poly.pdbx_seq_one_letter_code
_entity_poly.pdbx_strand_id
1 'polypeptide(L)'
;MEHKNKKVKIAICGSLDFTYEIEKLAQELRNRGFEVFIPISSEKILRGEVSLEEIKQEKRAGKFSERAIKNNSIREYWNIINECDCVLIANYDKKGIAGYVGGNVFLEMGFAHVLKKKIFLLHGVPDMIYSDEIKAMQPIVLNEDLSSI
;
A
#
# COMPACT_ATOMS: atom_id res chain seq x y z
N MET A 1 -25.73 22.37 -13.13
CA MET A 1 -24.51 21.56 -13.29
C MET A 1 -24.27 20.82 -11.98
N GLU A 2 -24.68 19.55 -11.92
CA GLU A 2 -24.48 18.70 -10.74
C GLU A 2 -22.99 18.60 -10.42
N HIS A 3 -22.57 19.20 -9.31
CA HIS A 3 -21.28 18.85 -8.72
C HIS A 3 -21.43 17.42 -8.18
N LYS A 4 -21.11 16.42 -9.02
CA LYS A 4 -20.90 15.06 -8.50
C LYS A 4 -19.82 15.17 -7.43
N ASN A 5 -20.19 14.95 -6.17
CA ASN A 5 -19.24 14.88 -5.06
C ASN A 5 -18.17 13.86 -5.43
N LYS A 6 -16.97 14.34 -5.79
CA LYS A 6 -15.85 13.48 -6.16
C LYS A 6 -15.44 12.73 -4.90
N LYS A 7 -15.57 11.40 -4.91
CA LYS A 7 -15.07 10.56 -3.81
C LYS A 7 -13.57 10.72 -3.70
N VAL A 8 -13.07 10.84 -2.47
CA VAL A 8 -11.63 10.83 -2.19
C VAL A 8 -11.08 9.43 -2.51
N LYS A 9 -9.98 9.40 -3.27
CA LYS A 9 -9.31 8.19 -3.75
C LYS A 9 -8.10 7.85 -2.89
N ILE A 10 -8.04 6.63 -2.41
CA ILE A 10 -6.99 6.13 -1.52
C ILE A 10 -6.30 4.94 -2.18
N ALA A 11 -4.97 4.97 -2.31
CA ALA A 11 -4.18 3.79 -2.64
C ALA A 11 -3.60 3.16 -1.37
N ILE A 12 -3.93 1.91 -1.09
CA ILE A 12 -3.35 1.14 0.02
C ILE A 12 -2.05 0.49 -0.42
N CYS A 13 -0.94 0.94 0.14
CA CYS A 13 0.39 0.37 -0.11
C CYS A 13 0.73 -0.62 1.02
N GLY A 14 1.15 -1.84 0.68
CA GLY A 14 1.37 -2.87 1.70
C GLY A 14 2.02 -4.14 1.18
N SER A 15 2.56 -4.93 2.10
CA SER A 15 3.14 -6.23 1.77
C SER A 15 2.04 -7.21 1.33
N LEU A 16 2.23 -7.86 0.18
CA LEU A 16 1.30 -8.89 -0.34
C LEU A 16 1.00 -10.02 0.66
N ASP A 17 1.88 -10.26 1.63
CA ASP A 17 1.67 -11.25 2.69
C ASP A 17 0.46 -10.92 3.57
N PHE A 18 -0.01 -9.66 3.55
CA PHE A 18 -1.18 -9.15 4.27
C PHE A 18 -2.35 -8.85 3.32
N THR A 19 -2.45 -9.55 2.20
CA THR A 19 -3.50 -9.29 1.18
C THR A 19 -4.91 -9.32 1.76
N TYR A 20 -5.21 -10.23 2.69
CA TYR A 20 -6.54 -10.35 3.26
C TYR A 20 -6.85 -9.26 4.28
N GLU A 21 -5.86 -8.84 5.05
CA GLU A 21 -5.93 -7.71 5.97
C GLU A 21 -6.06 -6.39 5.21
N ILE A 22 -5.34 -6.23 4.10
CA ILE A 22 -5.48 -5.11 3.17
C ILE A 22 -6.89 -5.06 2.60
N GLU A 23 -7.49 -6.20 2.24
CA GLU A 23 -8.87 -6.21 1.73
C GLU A 23 -9.89 -5.83 2.81
N LYS A 24 -9.72 -6.30 4.05
CA LYS A 24 -10.57 -5.87 5.18
C LYS A 24 -10.49 -4.36 5.39
N LEU A 25 -9.28 -3.82 5.41
CA LEU A 25 -9.02 -2.38 5.53
C LEU A 25 -9.65 -1.60 4.36
N ALA A 26 -9.53 -2.12 3.14
CA ALA A 26 -10.12 -1.51 1.96
C ALA A 26 -11.64 -1.48 2.05
N GLN A 27 -12.29 -2.56 2.52
CA GLN A 27 -13.73 -2.60 2.71
C GLN A 27 -14.21 -1.61 3.77
N GLU A 28 -13.48 -1.46 4.87
CA GLU A 28 -13.81 -0.47 5.89
C GLU A 28 -13.79 0.95 5.32
N LEU A 29 -12.74 1.31 4.57
CA LEU A 29 -12.65 2.62 3.92
C LEU A 29 -13.73 2.81 2.84
N ARG A 30 -14.04 1.80 2.05
CA ARG A 30 -15.15 1.85 1.07
C ARG A 30 -16.49 2.10 1.75
N ASN A 31 -16.74 1.47 2.90
CA ASN A 31 -17.96 1.67 3.70
C ASN A 31 -18.06 3.09 4.27
N ARG A 32 -16.92 3.75 4.50
CA ARG A 32 -16.84 5.18 4.88
C ARG A 32 -17.01 6.15 3.70
N GLY A 33 -17.19 5.64 2.48
CA GLY A 33 -17.49 6.43 1.28
C GLY A 33 -16.30 6.72 0.36
N PHE A 34 -15.10 6.22 0.70
CA PHE A 34 -13.90 6.37 -0.10
C PHE A 34 -13.88 5.47 -1.34
N GLU A 35 -13.14 5.88 -2.37
CA GLU A 35 -12.77 5.01 -3.49
C GLU A 35 -11.37 4.45 -3.20
N VAL A 36 -11.23 3.12 -3.13
CA VAL A 36 -10.03 2.48 -2.57
C VAL A 36 -9.42 1.48 -3.54
N PHE A 37 -8.13 1.66 -3.80
CA PHE A 37 -7.30 0.84 -4.65
C PHE A 37 -6.28 0.07 -3.80
N ILE A 38 -6.05 -1.20 -4.12
CA ILE A 38 -5.10 -2.08 -3.41
C ILE A 38 -4.02 -2.56 -4.39
N PRO A 39 -2.91 -3.17 -3.93
CA PRO A 39 -1.86 -3.64 -4.83
C PRO A 39 -2.43 -4.57 -5.91
N ILE A 40 -2.03 -4.41 -7.17
CA ILE A 40 -2.55 -5.20 -8.30
C ILE A 40 -2.39 -6.71 -8.05
N SER A 41 -1.29 -7.11 -7.43
CA SER A 41 -1.09 -8.52 -7.07
C SER A 41 -2.05 -8.99 -5.98
N SER A 42 -2.45 -8.13 -5.05
CA SER A 42 -3.51 -8.42 -4.07
C SER A 42 -4.85 -8.60 -4.76
N GLU A 43 -5.22 -7.77 -5.75
CA GLU A 43 -6.44 -7.99 -6.53
C GLU A 43 -6.44 -9.34 -7.24
N LYS A 44 -5.32 -9.70 -7.91
CA LYS A 44 -5.18 -10.99 -8.58
C LYS A 44 -5.29 -12.17 -7.62
N ILE A 45 -4.75 -12.04 -6.40
CA ILE A 45 -4.91 -13.05 -5.35
C ILE A 45 -6.39 -13.20 -4.95
N LEU A 46 -7.07 -12.09 -4.71
CA LEU A 46 -8.48 -12.11 -4.26
C LEU A 46 -9.43 -12.64 -5.34
N ARG A 47 -9.09 -12.49 -6.63
CA ARG A 47 -9.82 -13.07 -7.77
C ARG A 47 -9.48 -14.54 -8.03
N GLY A 48 -8.49 -15.10 -7.33
CA GLY A 48 -8.02 -16.46 -7.55
C GLY A 48 -7.19 -16.67 -8.83
N GLU A 49 -6.73 -15.58 -9.47
CA GLU A 49 -5.88 -15.64 -10.66
C GLU A 49 -4.45 -16.09 -10.34
N VAL A 50 -4.01 -15.87 -9.10
CA VAL A 50 -2.74 -16.34 -8.54
C VAL A 50 -2.91 -16.66 -7.06
N SER A 51 -2.19 -17.65 -6.53
CA SER A 51 -2.22 -17.92 -5.09
C SER A 51 -1.19 -17.10 -4.32
N LEU A 52 -1.49 -16.78 -3.05
CA LEU A 52 -0.51 -16.15 -2.17
C LEU A 52 0.72 -17.05 -1.93
N GLU A 53 0.54 -18.37 -1.91
CA GLU A 53 1.64 -19.32 -1.74
C GLU A 53 2.57 -19.35 -2.95
N GLU A 54 2.06 -19.24 -4.19
CA GLU A 54 2.88 -19.10 -5.40
C GLU A 54 3.80 -17.87 -5.28
N ILE A 55 3.24 -16.72 -4.91
CA ILE A 55 4.01 -15.47 -4.70
C ILE A 55 5.06 -15.65 -3.60
N LYS A 56 4.74 -16.33 -2.50
CA LYS A 56 5.72 -16.64 -1.45
C LYS A 56 6.81 -17.59 -1.92
N GLN A 57 6.49 -18.56 -2.76
CA GLN A 57 7.48 -19.49 -3.34
C GLN A 57 8.44 -18.73 -4.26
N GLU A 58 7.94 -17.84 -5.12
CA GLU A 58 8.78 -17.00 -5.97
C GLU A 58 9.71 -16.09 -5.16
N LYS A 59 9.21 -15.48 -4.08
CA LYS A 59 10.06 -14.68 -3.17
C LYS A 59 11.17 -15.53 -2.57
N ARG A 60 10.86 -16.74 -2.09
CA ARG A 60 11.85 -17.69 -1.53
C ARG A 60 12.86 -18.15 -2.59
N ALA A 61 12.42 -18.32 -3.83
CA ALA A 61 13.27 -18.70 -4.95
C ALA A 61 14.06 -17.53 -5.56
N GLY A 62 13.90 -16.30 -5.06
CA GLY A 62 14.56 -15.11 -5.60
C GLY A 62 14.00 -14.65 -6.96
N LYS A 63 12.84 -15.15 -7.39
CA LYS A 63 12.23 -14.90 -8.71
C LYS A 63 11.13 -13.85 -8.70
N PHE A 64 10.89 -13.19 -7.56
CA PHE A 64 9.84 -12.19 -7.46
C PHE A 64 10.04 -10.99 -8.41
N SER A 65 11.29 -10.66 -8.75
CA SER A 65 11.62 -9.64 -9.74
C SER A 65 11.10 -9.98 -11.14
N GLU A 66 11.12 -11.26 -11.55
CA GLU A 66 10.59 -11.72 -12.84
C GLU A 66 9.09 -11.40 -12.95
N ARG A 67 8.33 -11.67 -11.87
CA ARG A 67 6.91 -11.29 -11.78
C ARG A 67 6.72 -9.78 -11.87
N ALA A 68 7.51 -9.01 -11.13
CA ALA A 68 7.41 -7.56 -11.10
C ALA A 68 7.69 -6.94 -12.48
N ILE A 69 8.70 -7.48 -13.21
CA ILE A 69 9.03 -7.07 -14.58
C ILE A 69 7.89 -7.44 -15.53
N LYS A 70 7.45 -8.71 -15.52
CA LYS A 70 6.38 -9.21 -16.41
C LYS A 70 5.09 -8.40 -16.28
N ASN A 71 4.73 -8.01 -15.05
CA ASN A 71 3.51 -7.26 -14.78
C ASN A 71 3.74 -5.74 -14.74
N ASN A 72 4.96 -5.26 -15.01
CA ASN A 72 5.33 -3.85 -14.89
C ASN A 72 4.90 -3.22 -13.53
N SER A 73 4.94 -4.01 -12.45
CA SER A 73 4.18 -3.76 -11.22
C SER A 73 4.48 -2.40 -10.58
N ILE A 74 5.74 -1.96 -10.64
CA ILE A 74 6.15 -0.66 -10.09
C ILE A 74 5.48 0.49 -10.85
N ARG A 75 5.48 0.46 -12.19
CA ARG A 75 4.90 1.54 -13.00
C ARG A 75 3.37 1.52 -12.96
N GLU A 76 2.77 0.34 -13.03
CA GLU A 76 1.31 0.22 -12.95
C GLU A 76 0.79 0.71 -11.60
N TYR A 77 1.47 0.37 -10.51
CA TYR A 77 1.05 0.84 -9.19
C TYR A 77 1.37 2.33 -8.96
N TRP A 78 2.45 2.84 -9.52
CA TRP A 78 2.71 4.28 -9.57
C TRP A 78 1.59 5.05 -10.27
N ASN A 79 1.08 4.56 -11.42
CA ASN A 79 -0.06 5.18 -12.10
C ASN A 79 -1.28 5.28 -11.17
N ILE A 80 -1.57 4.23 -10.39
CA ILE A 80 -2.66 4.22 -9.42
C ILE A 80 -2.42 5.29 -8.33
N ILE A 81 -1.22 5.35 -7.76
CA ILE A 81 -0.85 6.36 -6.74
C ILE A 81 -0.99 7.78 -7.31
N ASN A 82 -0.62 8.00 -8.58
CA ASN A 82 -0.76 9.29 -9.25
C ASN A 82 -2.21 9.78 -9.31
N GLU A 83 -3.14 8.86 -9.61
CA GLU A 83 -4.57 9.15 -9.71
C GLU A 83 -5.30 9.25 -8.35
N CYS A 84 -4.65 8.83 -7.26
CA CYS A 84 -5.21 8.90 -5.92
C CYS A 84 -4.94 10.25 -5.23
N ASP A 85 -5.76 10.60 -4.25
CA ASP A 85 -5.62 11.84 -3.47
C ASP A 85 -4.61 11.63 -2.30
N CYS A 86 -4.53 10.41 -1.78
CA CYS A 86 -3.58 10.02 -0.73
C CYS A 86 -3.18 8.54 -0.82
N VAL A 87 -2.17 8.16 -0.05
CA VAL A 87 -1.80 6.76 0.19
C VAL A 87 -1.99 6.39 1.66
N LEU A 88 -2.44 5.17 1.92
CA LEU A 88 -2.45 4.54 3.23
C LEU A 88 -1.48 3.38 3.25
N ILE A 89 -0.47 3.44 4.11
CA ILE A 89 0.50 2.38 4.26
C ILE A 89 -0.01 1.37 5.30
N ALA A 90 -0.37 0.18 4.84
CA ALA A 90 -0.78 -0.94 5.68
C ALA A 90 0.46 -1.64 6.27
N ASN A 91 1.18 -0.93 7.15
CA ASN A 91 2.44 -1.37 7.75
C ASN A 91 2.23 -2.30 8.95
N TYR A 92 1.66 -3.48 8.71
CA TYR A 92 1.54 -4.53 9.74
C TYR A 92 2.90 -5.08 10.16
N ASP A 93 2.97 -5.58 11.40
CA ASP A 93 4.18 -6.18 11.98
C ASP A 93 4.68 -7.36 11.15
N LYS A 94 5.97 -7.37 10.84
CA LYS A 94 6.57 -8.41 10.00
C LYS A 94 8.05 -8.57 10.28
N LYS A 95 8.55 -9.82 10.20
CA LYS A 95 9.98 -10.15 10.43
C LYS A 95 10.50 -9.68 11.80
N GLY A 96 9.63 -9.65 12.81
CA GLY A 96 9.97 -9.16 14.16
C GLY A 96 10.12 -7.64 14.25
N ILE A 97 9.70 -6.89 13.22
CA ILE A 97 9.74 -5.43 13.18
C ILE A 97 8.31 -4.90 13.28
N ALA A 98 8.05 -4.11 14.31
CA ALA A 98 6.77 -3.43 14.49
C ALA A 98 6.59 -2.35 13.43
N GLY A 99 5.38 -2.25 12.83
CA GLY A 99 5.12 -1.23 11.82
C GLY A 99 5.87 -1.42 10.50
N TYR A 100 6.26 -2.67 10.15
CA TYR A 100 7.21 -2.95 9.06
C TYR A 100 6.83 -2.33 7.71
N VAL A 101 7.80 -1.65 7.10
CA VAL A 101 7.71 -1.13 5.73
C VAL A 101 8.73 -1.89 4.88
N GLY A 102 8.27 -2.60 3.84
CA GLY A 102 9.17 -3.29 2.92
C GLY A 102 9.74 -2.37 1.85
N GLY A 103 10.85 -2.76 1.20
CA GLY A 103 11.50 -1.92 0.18
C GLY A 103 10.59 -1.44 -0.95
N ASN A 104 9.64 -2.26 -1.43
CA ASN A 104 8.67 -1.82 -2.43
C ASN A 104 7.69 -0.76 -1.88
N VAL A 105 7.24 -0.94 -0.63
CA VAL A 105 6.35 0.02 0.03
C VAL A 105 7.08 1.33 0.32
N PHE A 106 8.37 1.27 0.67
CA PHE A 106 9.23 2.45 0.79
C PHE A 106 9.34 3.22 -0.53
N LEU A 107 9.48 2.54 -1.67
CA LEU A 107 9.44 3.18 -2.99
C LEU A 107 8.09 3.85 -3.26
N GLU A 108 6.99 3.18 -2.93
CA GLU A 108 5.62 3.71 -3.07
C GLU A 108 5.41 4.98 -2.21
N MET A 109 5.95 5.01 -0.99
CA MET A 109 5.98 6.22 -0.15
C MET A 109 6.77 7.35 -0.81
N GLY A 110 7.93 7.03 -1.39
CA GLY A 110 8.72 8.01 -2.15
C GLY A 110 7.96 8.59 -3.34
N PHE A 111 7.22 7.76 -4.07
CA PHE A 111 6.35 8.21 -5.17
C PHE A 111 5.26 9.16 -4.69
N ALA A 112 4.56 8.79 -3.61
CA ALA A 112 3.54 9.64 -3.01
C ALA A 112 4.11 11.00 -2.57
N HIS A 113 5.31 11.00 -1.98
CA HIS A 113 5.98 12.21 -1.52
C HIS A 113 6.32 13.18 -2.66
N VAL A 114 6.95 12.69 -3.74
CA VAL A 114 7.29 13.56 -4.89
C VAL A 114 6.05 14.07 -5.62
N LEU A 115 4.94 13.33 -5.56
CA LEU A 115 3.64 13.72 -6.08
C LEU A 115 2.84 14.62 -5.12
N LYS A 116 3.42 15.00 -3.97
CA LYS A 116 2.81 15.82 -2.91
C LYS A 116 1.49 15.24 -2.38
N LYS A 117 1.35 13.91 -2.39
CA LYS A 117 0.19 13.21 -1.82
C LYS A 117 0.33 13.13 -0.31
N LYS A 118 -0.80 13.11 0.41
CA LYS A 118 -0.78 12.78 1.84
C LYS A 118 -0.39 11.32 2.01
N ILE A 119 0.48 11.04 2.97
CA ILE A 119 0.93 9.70 3.33
C ILE A 119 0.43 9.41 4.74
N PHE A 120 -0.41 8.39 4.86
CA PHE A 120 -0.87 7.90 6.16
C PHE A 120 -0.18 6.58 6.48
N LEU A 121 0.26 6.40 7.73
CA LEU A 121 0.72 5.11 8.23
C LEU A 121 -0.34 4.52 9.16
N LEU A 122 -0.68 3.25 8.97
CA LEU A 122 -1.62 2.55 9.86
C LEU A 122 -1.05 2.43 11.29
N HIS A 123 0.23 2.04 11.40
CA HIS A 123 1.00 1.98 12.64
C HIS A 123 2.17 2.98 12.63
N GLY A 124 2.87 3.13 13.75
CA GLY A 124 4.03 4.01 13.87
C GLY A 124 5.15 3.74 12.86
N VAL A 125 6.08 4.71 12.74
CA VAL A 125 7.28 4.57 11.89
C VAL A 125 8.13 3.40 12.41
N PRO A 126 8.45 2.40 11.57
CA PRO A 126 9.26 1.26 12.01
C PRO A 126 10.72 1.64 12.24
N ASP A 127 11.44 0.81 13.00
CA ASP A 127 12.90 0.83 13.09
C ASP A 127 13.51 0.04 11.91
N MET A 128 14.06 0.78 10.95
CA MET A 128 14.58 0.31 9.67
C MET A 128 15.85 1.10 9.34
N ILE A 129 16.70 0.55 8.48
CA ILE A 129 17.91 1.26 8.00
C ILE A 129 17.61 2.57 7.23
N TYR A 130 16.34 2.82 6.90
CA TYR A 130 15.84 4.01 6.20
C TYR A 130 14.71 4.72 6.96
N SER A 131 14.65 4.57 8.29
CA SER A 131 13.62 5.23 9.11
C SER A 131 13.66 6.75 9.02
N ASP A 132 14.84 7.33 8.86
CA ASP A 132 14.98 8.79 8.76
C ASP A 132 14.40 9.31 7.43
N GLU A 133 14.54 8.57 6.34
CA GLU A 133 13.86 8.88 5.08
C GLU A 133 12.33 8.76 5.22
N ILE A 134 11.83 7.75 5.94
CA ILE A 134 10.39 7.63 6.23
C ILE A 134 9.90 8.87 6.99
N LYS A 135 10.62 9.31 8.03
CA LYS A 135 10.27 10.52 8.79
C LYS A 135 10.35 11.79 7.93
N ALA A 136 11.35 11.89 7.05
CA ALA A 136 11.52 13.02 6.15
C ALA A 136 10.36 13.19 5.15
N MET A 137 9.68 12.09 4.80
CA MET A 137 8.45 12.12 4.00
C MET A 137 7.23 12.65 4.77
N GLN A 138 7.35 12.87 6.08
CA GLN A 138 6.34 13.45 6.99
C GLN A 138 4.98 12.73 6.95
N PRO A 139 4.93 11.41 7.17
CA PRO A 139 3.66 10.69 7.21
C PRO A 139 2.83 11.07 8.45
N ILE A 140 1.51 10.94 8.31
CA ILE A 140 0.55 11.05 9.41
C ILE A 140 0.31 9.64 9.97
N VAL A 141 0.65 9.42 11.24
CA VAL A 141 0.43 8.14 11.92
C VAL A 141 -0.99 8.07 12.47
N LEU A 142 -1.74 7.04 12.08
CA LEU A 142 -3.15 6.86 12.47
C LEU A 142 -3.34 6.08 13.77
N ASN A 143 -2.42 5.18 14.11
CA ASN A 143 -2.61 4.21 15.19
C ASN A 143 -3.96 3.49 15.07
N GLU A 144 -4.24 2.98 13.87
CA GLU A 144 -5.50 2.31 13.48
C GLU A 144 -6.77 3.20 13.51
N ASP A 145 -6.69 4.47 13.89
CA ASP A 145 -7.82 5.38 13.81
C ASP A 145 -8.02 5.97 12.40
N LEU A 146 -8.87 5.31 11.61
CA LEU A 146 -9.20 5.73 10.25
C LEU A 146 -10.13 6.96 10.18
N SER A 147 -10.55 7.55 11.31
CA SER A 147 -11.39 8.77 11.29
C SER A 147 -10.66 10.01 10.78
N SER A 148 -9.32 9.99 10.79
CA SER A 148 -8.45 11.10 10.41
C SER A 148 -8.05 11.13 8.93
N ILE A 149 -8.62 10.23 8.12
CA ILE A 149 -8.34 10.11 6.67
C ILE A 149 -9.24 11.04 5.86
#